data_AF-A0A954VEE1-F1
#
_entry.id   AF-A0A954VEE1-F1
#
_cell.length_a   1.000
_cell.length_b   1.000
_cell.length_c   1.000
_cell.angle_alpha   90.00
_cell.angle_beta   90.00
_cell.angle_gamma   90.00
#
_symmetry.space_group_name_H-M   'P 1'
#
loop_
_entity.id
_entity.type
_entity.pdbx_description
1 polymer ?
#
loop_
_entity_poly.entity_id
_entity_poly.type
_entity_poly.pdbx_seq_one_letter_code
_entity_poly.pdbx_strand_id
1 'polypeptide(L)'
;MNSLSSSHSMAYHRRSTASWTIAVLTFVVVTGTDAVGQGPGFRGGRGPDPAFVADRDVFHFLLTNHEKIRRTVEETPQGVVTVTESDDPEVTAKIQEHVDAMHVRLEKPSPIRMPDPLFAAIFRNADKVTMTWEDTEHGVRVTETSEDPYVVLLIQAHAKVVSGFVASGFDEAHRSHPAPPRKQATDTAEKDRWQAFVEFDRRYIPALALTNQGEQARAAAALTAFEEIWNERLAGELLKRFHDDPAWPATFSRISGAIAVAQQQLQEGHTKEAHESLEPIRSLMAHTRQRNGIEYPLDLLAAFHDTMELIVKPAMELTPETLEDEQIDVIRKACAKASAEWQAVEEAHVDVRHLGKAQGDQDKFQQMVIAQRHAIVALQQAITSQDKQAIVQRARGLKPPFAKLYMFFGEGLE
;
A
#
# COMPACT_ATOMS: atom_id res chain seq x y z
N MET A 1 -3.49 50.44 -49.34
CA MET A 1 -2.82 49.14 -49.53
C MET A 1 -1.42 49.27 -48.96
N ASN A 2 -1.18 48.75 -47.75
CA ASN A 2 0.17 48.54 -47.21
C ASN A 2 0.14 47.43 -46.15
N SER A 3 0.83 46.36 -46.52
CA SER A 3 1.50 45.30 -45.75
C SER A 3 1.46 45.34 -44.21
N LEU A 4 0.95 44.25 -43.61
CA LEU A 4 1.23 43.82 -42.24
C LEU A 4 2.10 42.55 -42.28
N SER A 5 3.19 42.60 -41.52
CA SER A 5 4.16 41.53 -41.27
C SER A 5 3.56 40.41 -40.44
N SER A 6 3.73 39.15 -40.87
CA SER A 6 3.51 37.94 -40.08
C SER A 6 4.86 37.25 -39.91
N SER A 7 5.31 37.10 -38.66
CA SER A 7 6.40 36.20 -38.29
C SER A 7 5.79 34.90 -37.75
N HIS A 8 6.08 33.79 -38.42
CA HIS A 8 5.67 32.45 -38.03
C HIS A 8 6.66 31.85 -37.01
N SER A 9 6.08 31.24 -35.98
CA SER A 9 6.69 30.53 -34.86
C SER A 9 7.48 29.29 -35.30
N MET A 10 8.68 29.09 -34.74
CA MET A 10 9.45 27.85 -34.86
C MET A 10 8.92 26.82 -33.86
N ALA A 11 8.55 25.64 -34.37
CA ALA A 11 8.15 24.49 -33.58
C ALA A 11 9.36 23.87 -32.85
N TYR A 12 9.25 23.68 -31.53
CA TYR A 12 10.19 22.90 -30.73
C TYR A 12 9.67 21.46 -30.56
N HIS A 13 10.58 20.49 -30.69
CA HIS A 13 10.28 19.07 -30.74
C HIS A 13 9.78 18.51 -29.39
N ARG A 14 8.57 17.95 -29.41
CA ARG A 14 8.00 17.08 -28.38
C ARG A 14 8.70 15.72 -28.45
N ARG A 15 9.42 15.29 -27.40
CA ARG A 15 9.92 13.90 -27.33
C ARG A 15 8.83 13.00 -26.74
N SER A 16 8.19 12.20 -27.59
CA SER A 16 7.34 11.07 -27.20
C SER A 16 8.10 9.75 -27.39
N THR A 17 7.98 8.89 -26.39
CA THR A 17 8.52 7.53 -26.23
C THR A 17 8.67 6.71 -27.52
N ALA A 18 9.88 6.17 -27.74
CA ALA A 18 10.11 5.06 -28.67
C ALA A 18 10.07 3.73 -27.90
N SER A 19 9.12 2.87 -28.27
CA SER A 19 9.00 1.49 -27.81
C SER A 19 10.22 0.68 -28.24
N TRP A 20 10.90 0.03 -27.29
CA TRP A 20 11.93 -0.96 -27.59
C TRP A 20 11.41 -2.36 -27.28
N THR A 21 11.30 -3.15 -28.34
CA THR A 21 10.98 -4.57 -28.37
C THR A 21 12.10 -5.37 -27.70
N ILE A 22 11.74 -6.25 -26.77
CA ILE A 22 12.64 -7.21 -26.13
C ILE A 22 13.05 -8.27 -27.15
N ALA A 23 14.35 -8.38 -27.43
CA ALA A 23 14.93 -9.54 -28.10
C ALA A 23 15.62 -10.44 -27.07
N VAL A 24 15.08 -11.63 -26.89
CA VAL A 24 15.68 -12.73 -26.12
C VAL A 24 16.77 -13.40 -26.97
N LEU A 25 17.98 -13.57 -26.42
CA LEU A 25 18.96 -14.52 -26.95
C LEU A 25 19.87 -15.03 -25.82
N THR A 26 19.67 -16.29 -25.48
CA THR A 26 20.54 -17.16 -24.70
C THR A 26 21.59 -17.80 -25.62
N PHE A 27 22.86 -17.91 -25.18
CA PHE A 27 23.59 -19.20 -25.12
C PHE A 27 24.92 -19.09 -24.34
N VAL A 28 25.22 -20.20 -23.67
CA VAL A 28 26.37 -20.55 -22.80
C VAL A 28 27.59 -21.00 -23.62
N VAL A 29 28.82 -20.88 -23.10
CA VAL A 29 29.83 -21.98 -22.96
C VAL A 29 31.12 -21.51 -22.25
N VAL A 30 31.62 -22.44 -21.42
CA VAL A 30 32.71 -22.45 -20.44
C VAL A 30 34.09 -22.74 -21.06
N THR A 31 35.18 -22.23 -20.45
CA THR A 31 36.47 -22.89 -20.07
C THR A 31 37.29 -21.83 -19.31
N GLY A 32 38.02 -22.00 -18.19
CA GLY A 32 38.52 -23.12 -17.41
C GLY A 32 39.98 -22.79 -17.02
N THR A 33 40.30 -22.68 -15.71
CA THR A 33 41.53 -23.13 -14.99
C THR A 33 41.81 -22.36 -13.68
N ASP A 34 42.28 -23.12 -12.70
CA ASP A 34 42.40 -22.85 -11.26
C ASP A 34 43.58 -21.95 -10.84
N ALA A 35 43.44 -21.23 -9.72
CA ALA A 35 44.50 -21.05 -8.70
C ALA A 35 43.96 -20.55 -7.35
N VAL A 36 44.48 -21.17 -6.29
CA VAL A 36 44.18 -21.02 -4.85
C VAL A 36 44.71 -19.70 -4.26
N GLY A 37 43.98 -19.08 -3.32
CA GLY A 37 44.58 -18.16 -2.34
C GLY A 37 43.64 -17.12 -1.70
N GLN A 38 43.45 -17.26 -0.37
CA GLN A 38 43.04 -16.23 0.59
C GLN A 38 41.68 -15.52 0.39
N GLY A 39 40.74 -15.88 1.26
CA GLY A 39 39.41 -15.25 1.35
C GLY A 39 39.49 -13.74 1.63
N PRO A 40 38.77 -12.91 0.86
CA PRO A 40 38.42 -11.57 1.27
C PRO A 40 37.09 -11.63 2.03
N GLY A 41 37.05 -11.04 3.22
CA GLY A 41 35.81 -10.82 3.95
C GLY A 41 34.80 -10.06 3.08
N PHE A 42 33.67 -10.70 2.79
CA PHE A 42 32.54 -10.02 2.16
C PHE A 42 31.64 -9.43 3.23
N ARG A 43 31.89 -8.15 3.55
CA ARG A 43 30.83 -7.23 3.95
C ARG A 43 29.88 -7.11 2.75
N GLY A 44 28.84 -7.93 2.72
CA GLY A 44 27.87 -8.02 1.64
C GLY A 44 26.45 -7.64 2.04
N GLY A 45 26.29 -6.67 2.95
CA GLY A 45 25.04 -5.91 2.98
C GLY A 45 24.97 -5.14 1.67
N ARG A 46 24.02 -5.48 0.78
CA ARG A 46 23.78 -4.72 -0.44
C ARG A 46 23.55 -3.27 0.02
N GLY A 47 24.52 -2.39 -0.27
CA GLY A 47 24.41 -0.97 0.05
C GLY A 47 23.18 -0.38 -0.61
N PRO A 48 22.84 0.88 -0.29
CA PRO A 48 21.78 1.58 -1.01
C PRO A 48 22.02 1.44 -2.52
N ASP A 49 20.93 1.22 -3.27
CA ASP A 49 20.94 1.19 -4.74
C ASP A 49 21.86 2.30 -5.29
N PRO A 50 22.82 2.02 -6.21
CA PRO A 50 23.67 3.06 -6.78
C PRO A 50 22.89 4.28 -7.29
N ALA A 51 21.67 4.08 -7.81
CA ALA A 51 20.79 5.17 -8.20
C ALA A 51 20.29 5.98 -6.99
N PHE A 52 20.00 5.34 -5.86
CA PHE A 52 19.65 6.04 -4.61
C PHE A 52 20.81 6.91 -4.09
N VAL A 53 22.05 6.42 -4.19
CA VAL A 53 23.23 7.21 -3.77
C VAL A 53 23.40 8.44 -4.66
N ALA A 54 23.32 8.26 -5.98
CA ALA A 54 23.42 9.36 -6.95
C ALA A 54 22.33 10.42 -6.71
N ASP A 55 21.08 10.00 -6.55
CA ASP A 55 19.96 10.92 -6.35
C ASP A 55 20.05 11.67 -5.03
N ARG A 56 20.53 11.02 -3.96
CA ARG A 56 20.81 11.67 -2.69
C ARG A 56 21.89 12.75 -2.86
N ASP A 57 22.96 12.44 -3.58
CA ASP A 57 24.08 13.37 -3.75
C ASP A 57 23.67 14.60 -4.60
N VAL A 58 22.86 14.39 -5.64
CA VAL A 58 22.23 15.47 -6.42
C VAL A 58 21.31 16.32 -5.53
N PHE A 59 20.46 15.68 -4.72
CA PHE A 59 19.55 16.39 -3.82
C PHE A 59 20.32 17.22 -2.79
N HIS A 60 21.37 16.66 -2.18
CA HIS A 60 22.23 17.38 -1.24
C HIS A 60 22.95 18.57 -1.90
N PHE A 61 23.39 18.41 -3.15
CA PHE A 61 23.97 19.51 -3.92
C PHE A 61 22.96 20.65 -4.12
N LEU A 62 21.72 20.32 -4.51
CA LEU A 62 20.66 21.30 -4.70
C LEU A 62 20.28 22.00 -3.38
N LEU A 63 20.20 21.26 -2.27
CA LEU A 63 19.97 21.84 -0.94
C LEU A 63 21.12 22.76 -0.50
N THR A 64 22.36 22.43 -0.84
CA THR A 64 23.53 23.28 -0.53
C THR A 64 23.50 24.58 -1.32
N ASN A 65 23.00 24.55 -2.54
CA ASN A 65 22.95 25.69 -3.47
C ASN A 65 21.56 26.34 -3.56
N HIS A 66 20.69 26.10 -2.59
CA HIS A 66 19.27 26.48 -2.68
C HIS A 66 19.05 27.98 -2.91
N GLU A 67 19.92 28.85 -2.38
CA GLU A 67 19.87 30.30 -2.57
C GLU A 67 20.07 30.75 -4.03
N LYS A 68 20.66 29.89 -4.87
CA LYS A 68 20.84 30.13 -6.31
C LYS A 68 19.64 29.67 -7.14
N ILE A 69 18.65 29.03 -6.52
CA ILE A 69 17.49 28.45 -7.20
C ILE A 69 16.31 29.39 -7.06
N ARG A 70 15.60 29.63 -8.16
CA ARG A 70 14.34 30.35 -8.20
C ARG A 70 13.25 29.39 -8.60
N ARG A 71 12.13 29.42 -7.87
CA ARG A 71 10.98 28.54 -8.14
C ARG A 71 9.68 29.34 -8.14
N THR A 72 8.83 29.07 -9.11
CA THR A 72 7.43 29.54 -9.14
C THR A 72 6.48 28.34 -9.17
N VAL A 73 5.33 28.51 -8.51
CA VAL A 73 4.29 27.48 -8.41
C VAL A 73 2.95 28.14 -8.75
N GLU A 74 2.26 27.57 -9.73
CA GLU A 74 0.87 27.87 -10.07
C GLU A 74 0.02 26.67 -9.66
N GLU A 75 -0.83 26.83 -8.64
CA GLU A 75 -1.81 25.82 -8.27
C GLU A 75 -2.96 25.81 -9.28
N THR A 76 -3.32 24.63 -9.77
CA THR A 76 -4.45 24.42 -10.68
C THR A 76 -5.52 23.56 -9.99
N PRO A 77 -6.77 23.51 -10.50
CA PRO A 77 -7.80 22.61 -9.96
C PRO A 77 -7.42 21.12 -10.01
N GLN A 78 -6.47 20.73 -10.86
CA GLN A 78 -6.06 19.34 -11.08
C GLN A 78 -4.64 19.03 -10.56
N GLY A 79 -3.94 20.00 -9.96
CA GLY A 79 -2.57 19.80 -9.47
C GLY A 79 -1.77 21.11 -9.48
N VAL A 80 -0.59 21.11 -10.09
CA VAL A 80 0.32 22.27 -10.16
C VAL A 80 1.08 22.36 -11.48
N VAL A 81 1.43 23.59 -11.85
CA VAL A 81 2.48 23.89 -12.84
C VAL A 81 3.60 24.62 -12.12
N THR A 82 4.84 24.15 -12.27
CA THR A 82 6.00 24.72 -11.56
C THR A 82 7.14 24.99 -12.52
N VAL A 83 7.91 26.05 -12.25
CA VAL A 83 9.13 26.38 -12.98
C VAL A 83 10.25 26.53 -11.95
N THR A 84 11.36 25.81 -12.13
CA THR A 84 12.52 25.85 -11.23
C THR A 84 13.78 26.10 -12.02
N GLU A 85 14.49 27.18 -11.72
CA GLU A 85 15.57 27.71 -12.55
C GLU A 85 16.75 28.25 -11.73
N SER A 86 17.91 28.34 -12.36
CA SER A 86 19.11 29.01 -11.84
C SER A 86 19.87 29.71 -12.97
N ASP A 87 20.58 30.79 -12.64
CA ASP A 87 21.55 31.40 -13.56
C ASP A 87 22.91 30.68 -13.52
N ASP A 88 23.13 29.83 -12.52
CA ASP A 88 24.35 29.03 -12.40
C ASP A 88 24.19 27.75 -13.26
N PRO A 89 25.00 27.58 -14.33
CA PRO A 89 24.83 26.47 -15.26
C PRO A 89 25.03 25.10 -14.61
N GLU A 90 25.83 25.00 -13.54
CA GLU A 90 26.01 23.74 -12.80
C GLU A 90 24.74 23.39 -12.00
N VAL A 91 24.11 24.40 -11.38
CA VAL A 91 22.84 24.22 -10.66
C VAL A 91 21.71 23.88 -11.62
N THR A 92 21.65 24.53 -12.78
CA THR A 92 20.68 24.23 -13.85
C THR A 92 20.75 22.77 -14.29
N ALA A 93 21.97 22.27 -14.58
CA ALA A 93 22.16 20.87 -14.96
C ALA A 93 21.70 19.91 -13.85
N LYS A 94 21.94 20.25 -12.57
CA LYS A 94 21.52 19.44 -11.43
C LYS A 94 20.01 19.47 -11.18
N ILE A 95 19.33 20.57 -11.49
CA ILE A 95 17.86 20.63 -11.47
C ILE A 95 17.29 19.66 -12.50
N GLN A 96 17.79 19.70 -13.74
CA GLN A 96 17.36 18.82 -14.83
C GLN A 96 17.59 17.34 -14.49
N GLU A 97 18.80 17.00 -14.05
CA GLU A 97 19.17 15.64 -13.61
C GLU A 97 18.24 15.12 -12.50
N HIS A 98 17.93 15.97 -11.52
CA HIS A 98 17.05 15.59 -10.42
C HIS A 98 15.62 15.30 -10.88
N VAL A 99 15.04 16.14 -11.73
CA VAL A 99 13.66 15.99 -12.20
C VAL A 99 13.52 14.71 -13.03
N ASP A 100 14.47 14.43 -13.92
CA ASP A 100 14.51 13.18 -14.70
C ASP A 100 14.53 11.95 -13.78
N ALA A 101 15.38 11.97 -12.76
CA ALA A 101 15.47 10.88 -11.79
C ALA A 101 14.17 10.71 -10.99
N MET A 102 13.50 11.80 -10.59
CA MET A 102 12.24 11.73 -9.86
C MET A 102 11.12 11.16 -10.72
N HIS A 103 11.07 11.50 -12.01
CA HIS A 103 10.10 10.91 -12.92
C HIS A 103 10.28 9.40 -13.04
N VAL A 104 11.51 8.92 -13.24
CA VAL A 104 11.80 7.48 -13.30
C VAL A 104 11.35 6.75 -12.04
N ARG A 105 11.48 7.39 -10.87
CA ARG A 105 11.04 6.83 -9.59
C ARG A 105 9.54 6.83 -9.39
N LEU A 106 8.81 7.74 -10.03
CA LEU A 106 7.35 7.71 -10.06
C LEU A 106 6.84 6.60 -11.00
N GLU A 107 7.45 6.44 -12.18
CA GLU A 107 7.09 5.36 -13.12
C GLU A 107 7.45 3.97 -12.60
N LYS A 108 8.59 3.86 -11.90
CA LYS A 108 9.05 2.63 -11.24
C LYS A 108 9.19 2.90 -9.75
N PRO A 109 8.09 2.75 -8.97
CA PRO A 109 8.02 3.17 -7.57
C PRO A 109 9.25 2.76 -6.75
N SER A 110 10.14 3.73 -6.53
CA SER A 110 11.38 3.58 -5.77
C SER A 110 11.58 4.84 -4.90
N PRO A 111 10.97 4.88 -3.71
CA PRO A 111 10.90 6.10 -2.91
C PRO A 111 12.21 6.42 -2.17
N ILE A 112 12.57 7.71 -2.10
CA ILE A 112 13.82 8.17 -1.45
C ILE A 112 13.60 8.72 -0.02
N ARG A 113 12.40 9.21 0.30
CA ARG A 113 12.11 9.90 1.59
C ARG A 113 10.94 9.30 2.36
N MET A 114 10.91 7.98 2.51
CA MET A 114 9.84 7.26 3.21
C MET A 114 9.58 7.66 4.68
N PRO A 115 10.57 8.16 5.46
CA PRO A 115 10.28 8.67 6.80
C PRO A 115 9.43 9.95 6.82
N ASP A 116 9.32 10.67 5.70
CA ASP A 116 8.48 11.86 5.58
C ASP A 116 7.04 11.46 5.17
N PRO A 117 6.02 11.73 6.00
CA PRO A 117 4.64 11.29 5.75
C PRO A 117 4.07 11.76 4.41
N LEU A 118 4.37 12.99 3.99
CA LEU A 118 3.86 13.54 2.73
C LEU A 118 4.46 12.82 1.52
N PHE A 119 5.77 12.58 1.52
CA PHE A 119 6.44 11.88 0.42
C PHE A 119 6.00 10.42 0.37
N ALA A 120 5.88 9.75 1.51
CA ALA A 120 5.32 8.40 1.56
C ALA A 120 3.89 8.36 0.99
N ALA A 121 3.05 9.34 1.32
CA ALA A 121 1.68 9.42 0.81
C ALA A 121 1.60 9.60 -0.71
N ILE A 122 2.48 10.42 -1.31
CA ILE A 122 2.55 10.60 -2.76
C ILE A 122 3.01 9.33 -3.46
N PHE A 123 4.08 8.69 -2.99
CA PHE A 123 4.58 7.45 -3.60
C PHE A 123 3.57 6.31 -3.52
N ARG A 124 2.72 6.26 -2.48
CA ARG A 124 1.60 5.31 -2.39
C ARG A 124 0.48 5.55 -3.40
N ASN A 125 0.41 6.75 -3.98
CA ASN A 125 -0.56 7.13 -5.02
C ASN A 125 0.13 7.44 -6.36
N ALA A 126 1.36 6.95 -6.57
CA ALA A 126 2.16 7.28 -7.76
C ALA A 126 1.46 6.89 -9.07
N ASP A 127 0.68 5.81 -9.06
CA ASP A 127 -0.14 5.34 -10.18
C ASP A 127 -1.26 6.31 -10.59
N LYS A 128 -1.60 7.27 -9.71
CA LYS A 128 -2.60 8.30 -9.94
C LYS A 128 -2.01 9.67 -10.27
N VAL A 129 -0.69 9.81 -10.25
CA VAL A 129 0.01 11.07 -10.57
C VAL A 129 0.45 11.04 -12.02
N THR A 130 0.01 12.02 -12.80
CA THR A 130 0.55 12.27 -14.14
C THR A 130 1.56 13.41 -14.05
N MET A 131 2.81 13.13 -14.37
CA MET A 131 3.89 14.11 -14.40
C MET A 131 4.42 14.27 -15.82
N THR A 132 4.51 15.52 -16.29
CA THR A 132 5.15 15.89 -17.55
C THR A 132 6.10 17.05 -17.30
N TRP A 133 7.25 17.08 -17.97
CA TRP A 133 8.22 18.15 -17.81
C TRP A 133 8.93 18.49 -19.11
N GLU A 134 9.46 19.70 -19.16
CA GLU A 134 10.28 20.22 -20.26
C GLU A 134 11.45 21.04 -19.71
N ASP A 135 12.62 20.89 -20.33
CA ASP A 135 13.78 21.71 -19.99
C ASP A 135 13.56 23.17 -20.43
N THR A 136 13.99 24.10 -19.59
CA THR A 136 14.14 25.52 -19.94
C THR A 136 15.62 25.86 -20.14
N GLU A 137 15.93 27.05 -20.65
CA GLU A 137 17.33 27.51 -20.75
C GLU A 137 18.03 27.52 -19.38
N HIS A 138 17.26 27.72 -18.30
CA HIS A 138 17.76 27.92 -16.96
C HIS A 138 17.32 26.84 -15.96
N GLY A 139 16.63 25.77 -16.39
CA GLY A 139 16.15 24.73 -15.50
C GLY A 139 15.06 23.85 -16.11
N VAL A 140 13.92 23.72 -15.44
CA VAL A 140 12.82 22.83 -15.84
C VAL A 140 11.45 23.42 -15.50
N ARG A 141 10.47 23.22 -16.39
CA ARG A 141 9.04 23.35 -16.11
C ARG A 141 8.42 21.97 -15.91
N VAL A 142 7.68 21.78 -14.81
CA VAL A 142 6.98 20.52 -14.48
C VAL A 142 5.49 20.79 -14.33
N THR A 143 4.67 19.92 -14.92
CA THR A 143 3.22 19.85 -14.70
C THR A 143 2.89 18.52 -14.06
N GLU A 144 2.29 18.56 -12.87
CA GLU A 144 1.82 17.40 -12.11
C GLU A 144 0.30 17.49 -11.94
N THR A 145 -0.42 16.45 -12.35
CA THR A 145 -1.89 16.40 -12.27
C THR A 145 -2.42 15.06 -11.76
N SER A 146 -3.66 15.07 -11.28
CA SER A 146 -4.42 13.86 -10.95
C SER A 146 -5.92 14.07 -11.13
N GLU A 147 -6.64 12.97 -11.41
CA GLU A 147 -8.11 12.93 -11.37
C GLU A 147 -8.65 12.67 -9.96
N ASP A 148 -7.81 12.19 -9.03
CA ASP A 148 -8.19 11.94 -7.65
C ASP A 148 -8.06 13.25 -6.83
N PRO A 149 -9.15 13.82 -6.31
CA PRO A 149 -9.12 15.09 -5.58
C PRO A 149 -8.21 15.08 -4.35
N TYR A 150 -7.99 13.92 -3.74
CA TYR A 150 -7.05 13.80 -2.63
C TYR A 150 -5.59 13.85 -3.11
N VAL A 151 -5.30 13.22 -4.25
CA VAL A 151 -3.95 13.27 -4.85
C VAL A 151 -3.62 14.67 -5.34
N VAL A 152 -4.60 15.44 -5.82
CA VAL A 152 -4.41 16.87 -6.11
C VAL A 152 -3.91 17.64 -4.88
N LEU A 153 -4.49 17.39 -3.70
CA LEU A 153 -4.03 18.00 -2.45
C LEU A 153 -2.61 17.57 -2.08
N LEU A 154 -2.27 16.29 -2.30
CA LEU A 154 -0.92 15.78 -2.07
C LEU A 154 0.10 16.49 -2.98
N ILE A 155 -0.18 16.59 -4.29
CA ILE A 155 0.65 17.29 -5.28
C ILE A 155 0.88 18.75 -4.85
N GLN A 156 -0.18 19.46 -4.49
CA GLN A 156 -0.10 20.86 -4.05
C GLN A 156 0.69 21.02 -2.74
N ALA A 157 0.49 20.11 -1.77
CA ALA A 157 1.26 20.11 -0.53
C ALA A 157 2.75 19.83 -0.79
N HIS A 158 3.06 18.91 -1.70
CA HIS A 158 4.44 18.61 -2.09
C HIS A 158 5.11 19.79 -2.78
N ALA A 159 4.43 20.46 -3.69
CA ALA A 159 4.95 21.66 -4.35
C ALA A 159 5.33 22.77 -3.35
N LYS A 160 4.60 22.88 -2.23
CA LYS A 160 4.92 23.79 -1.12
C LYS A 160 6.20 23.38 -0.40
N VAL A 161 6.37 22.10 -0.08
CA VAL A 161 7.59 21.59 0.57
C VAL A 161 8.83 21.75 -0.32
N VAL A 162 8.71 21.47 -1.62
CA VAL A 162 9.82 21.71 -2.57
C VAL A 162 10.17 23.19 -2.63
N SER A 163 9.18 24.08 -2.54
CA SER A 163 9.45 25.53 -2.42
C SER A 163 10.15 25.87 -1.08
N GLY A 164 9.85 25.14 -0.01
CA GLY A 164 10.57 25.21 1.26
C GLY A 164 12.03 24.80 1.15
N PHE A 165 12.34 23.75 0.36
CA PHE A 165 13.74 23.37 0.08
C PHE A 165 14.50 24.47 -0.65
N VAL A 166 13.86 25.16 -1.60
CA VAL A 166 14.46 26.33 -2.27
C VAL A 166 14.66 27.49 -1.30
N ALA A 167 13.71 27.71 -0.38
CA ALA A 167 13.77 28.81 0.57
C ALA A 167 14.78 28.61 1.71
N SER A 168 14.95 27.38 2.21
CA SER A 168 15.68 27.10 3.47
C SER A 168 16.63 25.90 3.40
N GLY A 169 16.80 25.27 2.24
CA GLY A 169 17.76 24.18 2.03
C GLY A 169 17.59 23.04 3.04
N PHE A 170 18.67 22.71 3.72
CA PHE A 170 18.70 21.62 4.71
C PHE A 170 17.75 21.82 5.89
N ASP A 171 17.44 23.06 6.28
CA ASP A 171 16.55 23.31 7.42
C ASP A 171 15.14 22.78 7.16
N GLU A 172 14.65 22.94 5.94
CA GLU A 172 13.38 22.34 5.53
C GLU A 172 13.53 20.83 5.33
N ALA A 173 14.65 20.37 4.75
CA ALA A 173 14.89 18.94 4.52
C ALA A 173 14.99 18.08 5.79
N HIS A 174 15.26 18.68 6.96
CA HIS A 174 15.25 17.98 8.24
C HIS A 174 13.87 17.97 8.92
N ARG A 175 12.88 18.71 8.39
CA ARG A 175 11.51 18.69 8.91
C ARG A 175 10.76 17.46 8.42
N SER A 176 9.73 17.11 9.17
CA SER A 176 8.72 16.13 8.78
C SER A 176 7.48 16.88 8.32
N HIS A 177 6.95 16.51 7.16
CA HIS A 177 5.80 17.19 6.56
C HIS A 177 4.57 16.28 6.68
N PRO A 178 3.52 16.69 7.42
CA PRO A 178 2.30 15.92 7.49
C PRO A 178 1.62 15.93 6.11
N ALA A 179 1.09 14.77 5.70
CA ALA A 179 0.19 14.73 4.55
C ALA A 179 -1.09 15.53 4.86
N PRO A 180 -1.66 16.27 3.91
CA PRO A 180 -2.95 16.91 4.08
C PRO A 180 -3.98 15.87 4.53
N PRO A 181 -4.85 16.20 5.50
CA PRO A 181 -5.87 15.27 5.94
C PRO A 181 -6.78 14.97 4.76
N ARG A 182 -7.05 13.70 4.52
CA ARG A 182 -8.10 13.31 3.59
C ARG A 182 -9.40 13.88 4.13
N LYS A 183 -10.13 14.67 3.35
CA LYS A 183 -11.50 15.03 3.72
C LYS A 183 -12.27 13.71 3.87
N GLN A 184 -12.56 13.34 5.11
CA GLN A 184 -13.54 12.30 5.40
C GLN A 184 -14.85 12.74 4.76
N ALA A 185 -15.59 11.79 4.19
CA ALA A 185 -16.98 12.07 3.82
C ALA A 185 -17.71 12.55 5.09
N THR A 186 -18.77 13.34 4.95
CA THR A 186 -19.56 13.70 6.14
C THR A 186 -19.99 12.43 6.86
N ASP A 187 -19.99 12.43 8.21
CA ASP A 187 -20.29 11.25 9.04
C ASP A 187 -21.52 10.47 8.56
N THR A 188 -22.54 11.16 8.06
CA THR A 188 -23.75 10.56 7.48
C THR A 188 -23.48 9.84 6.16
N ALA A 189 -22.75 10.46 5.23
CA ALA A 189 -22.43 9.86 3.94
C ALA A 189 -21.45 8.67 4.07
N GLU A 190 -20.54 8.71 5.04
CA GLU A 190 -19.62 7.59 5.32
C GLU A 190 -20.33 6.41 6.01
N LYS A 191 -21.19 6.70 6.99
CA LYS A 191 -22.06 5.71 7.62
C LYS A 191 -22.97 5.02 6.60
N ASP A 192 -23.63 5.79 5.74
CA ASP A 192 -24.49 5.25 4.67
C ASP A 192 -23.67 4.47 3.62
N ARG A 193 -22.42 4.89 3.35
CA ARG A 193 -21.50 4.21 2.42
C ARG A 193 -21.07 2.83 2.92
N TRP A 194 -20.90 2.65 4.23
CA TRP A 194 -20.39 1.39 4.80
C TRP A 194 -21.45 0.50 5.42
N GLN A 195 -22.68 0.98 5.64
CA GLN A 195 -23.70 0.26 6.40
C GLN A 195 -23.90 -1.19 5.96
N ALA A 196 -24.04 -1.45 4.65
CA ALA A 196 -24.22 -2.80 4.13
C ALA A 196 -22.98 -3.70 4.34
N PHE A 197 -21.76 -3.13 4.28
CA PHE A 197 -20.53 -3.87 4.55
C PHE A 197 -20.36 -4.18 6.04
N VAL A 198 -20.64 -3.20 6.89
CA VAL A 198 -20.60 -3.37 8.35
C VAL A 198 -21.58 -4.45 8.79
N GLU A 199 -22.83 -4.43 8.29
CA GLU A 199 -23.79 -5.50 8.62
C GLU A 199 -23.33 -6.85 8.10
N PHE A 200 -22.81 -6.90 6.85
CA PHE A 200 -22.26 -8.12 6.29
C PHE A 200 -21.17 -8.71 7.20
N ASP A 201 -20.19 -7.91 7.58
CA ASP A 201 -19.04 -8.35 8.37
C ASP A 201 -19.44 -8.75 9.80
N ARG A 202 -20.38 -8.02 10.42
CA ARG A 202 -20.90 -8.36 11.76
C ARG A 202 -21.47 -9.77 11.84
N ARG A 203 -22.01 -10.30 10.74
CA ARG A 203 -22.66 -11.61 10.66
C ARG A 203 -21.74 -12.69 10.07
N TYR A 204 -20.96 -12.34 9.06
CA TYR A 204 -20.00 -13.21 8.43
C TYR A 204 -18.85 -13.61 9.37
N ILE A 205 -18.26 -12.64 10.09
CA ILE A 205 -17.07 -12.87 10.91
C ILE A 205 -17.31 -13.89 12.02
N PRO A 206 -18.44 -13.85 12.76
CA PRO A 206 -18.74 -14.90 13.74
C PRO A 206 -18.86 -16.29 13.14
N ALA A 207 -19.52 -16.44 11.98
CA ALA A 207 -19.63 -17.73 11.30
C ALA A 207 -18.25 -18.27 10.90
N LEU A 208 -17.37 -17.41 10.37
CA LEU A 208 -15.99 -17.78 10.03
C LEU A 208 -15.15 -18.13 11.27
N ALA A 209 -15.28 -17.37 12.35
CA ALA A 209 -14.47 -17.56 13.56
C ALA A 209 -14.87 -18.84 14.32
N LEU A 210 -16.18 -19.08 14.49
CA LEU A 210 -16.70 -20.22 15.24
C LEU A 210 -16.47 -21.55 14.51
N THR A 211 -16.54 -21.57 13.18
CA THR A 211 -16.17 -22.74 12.36
C THR A 211 -14.71 -23.12 12.60
N ASN A 212 -13.79 -22.15 12.61
CA ASN A 212 -12.37 -22.40 12.92
C ASN A 212 -12.13 -22.88 14.37
N GLN A 213 -13.00 -22.49 15.31
CA GLN A 213 -12.92 -22.89 16.72
C GLN A 213 -13.51 -24.29 16.98
N GLY A 214 -14.17 -24.91 15.99
CA GLY A 214 -14.86 -26.20 16.16
C GLY A 214 -16.16 -26.09 16.96
N GLU A 215 -16.68 -24.88 17.16
CA GLU A 215 -17.88 -24.57 17.96
C GLU A 215 -19.17 -24.91 17.18
N GLN A 216 -19.37 -26.19 16.87
CA GLN A 216 -20.38 -26.71 15.94
C GLN A 216 -21.76 -26.04 16.06
N ALA A 217 -22.37 -26.06 17.24
CA ALA A 217 -23.72 -25.52 17.44
C ALA A 217 -23.78 -23.99 17.26
N ARG A 218 -22.77 -23.27 17.77
CA ARG A 218 -22.70 -21.80 17.66
C ARG A 218 -22.38 -21.38 16.22
N ALA A 219 -21.48 -22.10 15.55
CA ALA A 219 -21.12 -21.90 14.16
C ALA A 219 -22.35 -22.07 13.25
N ALA A 220 -23.13 -23.13 13.46
CA ALA A 220 -24.36 -23.37 12.72
C ALA A 220 -25.38 -22.24 12.92
N ALA A 221 -25.61 -21.81 14.18
CA ALA A 221 -26.50 -20.70 14.48
C ALA A 221 -26.04 -19.38 13.82
N ALA A 222 -24.73 -19.07 13.90
CA ALA A 222 -24.16 -17.87 13.29
C ALA A 222 -24.26 -17.88 11.76
N LEU A 223 -23.98 -19.04 11.12
CA LEU A 223 -24.07 -19.16 9.67
C LEU A 223 -25.51 -19.06 9.17
N THR A 224 -26.48 -19.67 9.87
CA THR A 224 -27.90 -19.52 9.56
C THR A 224 -28.34 -18.05 9.65
N ALA A 225 -27.98 -17.36 10.73
CA ALA A 225 -28.32 -15.94 10.88
C ALA A 225 -27.65 -15.06 9.80
N PHE A 226 -26.47 -15.44 9.30
CA PHE A 226 -25.79 -14.76 8.20
C PHE A 226 -26.46 -15.04 6.85
N GLU A 227 -26.86 -16.28 6.59
CA GLU A 227 -27.55 -16.66 5.36
C GLU A 227 -28.94 -16.00 5.24
N GLU A 228 -29.70 -15.95 6.33
CA GLU A 228 -31.01 -15.30 6.39
C GLU A 228 -30.91 -13.83 5.95
N ILE A 229 -30.03 -13.05 6.59
CA ILE A 229 -29.85 -11.64 6.26
C ILE A 229 -29.22 -11.41 4.89
N TRP A 230 -28.36 -12.34 4.45
CA TRP A 230 -27.82 -12.34 3.09
C TRP A 230 -28.97 -12.40 2.07
N ASN A 231 -29.84 -13.40 2.21
CA ASN A 231 -30.94 -13.64 1.27
C ASN A 231 -32.05 -12.58 1.33
N GLU A 232 -32.42 -12.13 2.53
CA GLU A 232 -33.53 -11.19 2.72
C GLU A 232 -33.20 -9.76 2.30
N ARG A 233 -31.92 -9.35 2.45
CA ARG A 233 -31.55 -7.94 2.30
C ARG A 233 -30.21 -7.71 1.62
N LEU A 234 -29.11 -8.20 2.20
CA LEU A 234 -27.77 -7.78 1.78
C LEU A 234 -27.48 -8.13 0.33
N ALA A 235 -27.91 -9.31 -0.14
CA ALA A 235 -27.78 -9.72 -1.53
C ALA A 235 -28.42 -8.69 -2.48
N GLY A 236 -29.65 -8.28 -2.20
CA GLY A 236 -30.38 -7.30 -3.02
C GLY A 236 -29.78 -5.90 -2.97
N GLU A 237 -29.34 -5.44 -1.79
CA GLU A 237 -28.69 -4.14 -1.62
C GLU A 237 -27.34 -4.08 -2.34
N LEU A 238 -26.50 -5.09 -2.17
CA LEU A 238 -25.18 -5.16 -2.82
C LEU A 238 -25.30 -5.36 -4.33
N LEU A 239 -26.32 -6.09 -4.80
CA LEU A 239 -26.62 -6.19 -6.23
C LEU A 239 -26.99 -4.85 -6.86
N LYS A 240 -27.78 -4.02 -6.17
CA LYS A 240 -28.03 -2.65 -6.62
C LYS A 240 -26.77 -1.80 -6.57
N ARG A 241 -25.97 -1.94 -5.50
CA ARG A 241 -24.78 -1.13 -5.27
C ARG A 241 -23.67 -1.37 -6.30
N PHE A 242 -23.54 -2.61 -6.76
CA PHE A 242 -22.50 -3.07 -7.69
C PHE A 242 -23.08 -3.42 -9.07
N HIS A 243 -24.21 -2.82 -9.45
CA HIS A 243 -24.88 -3.12 -10.74
C HIS A 243 -24.01 -2.80 -11.96
N ASP A 244 -23.11 -1.81 -11.86
CA ASP A 244 -22.17 -1.42 -12.92
C ASP A 244 -20.88 -2.27 -12.94
N ASP A 245 -20.66 -3.13 -11.95
CA ASP A 245 -19.46 -3.96 -11.86
C ASP A 245 -19.64 -5.27 -12.65
N PRO A 246 -18.95 -5.45 -13.79
CA PRO A 246 -19.12 -6.63 -14.63
C PRO A 246 -18.64 -7.93 -13.95
N ALA A 247 -17.76 -7.85 -12.95
CA ALA A 247 -17.29 -9.00 -12.19
C ALA A 247 -18.18 -9.33 -10.97
N TRP A 248 -19.15 -8.47 -10.64
CA TRP A 248 -20.02 -8.66 -9.49
C TRP A 248 -20.90 -9.90 -9.59
N PRO A 249 -21.57 -10.24 -10.71
CA PRO A 249 -22.43 -11.43 -10.77
C PRO A 249 -21.68 -12.74 -10.46
N ALA A 250 -20.44 -12.86 -10.93
CA ALA A 250 -19.57 -14.00 -10.63
C ALA A 250 -19.15 -14.00 -9.16
N THR A 251 -18.81 -12.84 -8.61
CA THR A 251 -18.45 -12.71 -7.19
C THR A 251 -19.61 -13.06 -6.27
N PHE A 252 -20.81 -12.53 -6.57
CA PHE A 252 -22.05 -12.84 -5.88
C PHE A 252 -22.35 -14.34 -5.86
N SER A 253 -22.23 -15.00 -7.02
CA SER A 253 -22.45 -16.45 -7.13
C SER A 253 -21.45 -17.25 -6.27
N ARG A 254 -20.19 -16.82 -6.21
CA ARG A 254 -19.17 -17.45 -5.36
C ARG A 254 -19.46 -17.27 -3.87
N ILE A 255 -19.91 -16.09 -3.45
CA ILE A 255 -20.27 -15.83 -2.04
C ILE A 255 -21.48 -16.69 -1.64
N SER A 256 -22.56 -16.63 -2.42
CA SER A 256 -23.77 -17.44 -2.15
C SER A 256 -23.48 -18.94 -2.16
N GLY A 257 -22.65 -19.40 -3.09
CA GLY A 257 -22.22 -20.80 -3.15
C GLY A 257 -21.40 -21.22 -1.93
N ALA A 258 -20.46 -20.38 -1.49
CA ALA A 258 -19.66 -20.63 -0.29
C ALA A 258 -20.52 -20.74 0.98
N ILE A 259 -21.53 -19.87 1.12
CA ILE A 259 -22.49 -19.92 2.24
C ILE A 259 -23.26 -21.26 2.22
N ALA A 260 -23.80 -21.65 1.07
CA ALA A 260 -24.57 -22.88 0.92
C ALA A 260 -23.73 -24.15 1.18
N VAL A 261 -22.49 -24.19 0.69
CA VAL A 261 -21.57 -25.31 0.95
C VAL A 261 -21.19 -25.39 2.42
N ALA A 262 -20.88 -24.27 3.06
CA ALA A 262 -20.56 -24.24 4.48
C ALA A 262 -21.75 -24.66 5.36
N GLN A 263 -22.98 -24.29 4.98
CA GLN A 263 -24.22 -24.78 5.62
C GLN A 263 -24.31 -26.29 5.59
N GLN A 264 -24.12 -26.89 4.41
CA GLN A 264 -24.16 -28.34 4.26
C GLN A 264 -23.06 -29.01 5.11
N GLN A 265 -21.84 -28.50 5.07
CA GLN A 265 -20.72 -29.03 5.85
C GLN A 265 -20.99 -28.95 7.36
N LEU A 266 -21.61 -27.87 7.85
CA LEU A 266 -22.04 -27.79 9.24
C LEU A 266 -23.16 -28.77 9.56
N GLN A 267 -24.12 -29.03 8.68
CA GLN A 267 -25.13 -30.06 8.93
C GLN A 267 -24.51 -31.46 9.10
N GLU A 268 -23.39 -31.71 8.41
CA GLU A 268 -22.62 -32.96 8.48
C GLU A 268 -21.60 -32.99 9.65
N GLY A 269 -21.42 -31.91 10.39
CA GLY A 269 -20.44 -31.81 11.50
C GLY A 269 -19.02 -31.44 11.08
N HIS A 270 -18.81 -31.08 9.81
CA HIS A 270 -17.53 -30.76 9.20
C HIS A 270 -17.14 -29.28 9.40
N THR A 271 -16.85 -28.89 10.65
CA THR A 271 -16.57 -27.49 11.03
C THR A 271 -15.36 -26.87 10.32
N LYS A 272 -14.29 -27.65 10.11
CA LYS A 272 -13.06 -27.17 9.48
C LYS A 272 -13.27 -26.93 7.99
N GLU A 273 -13.94 -27.85 7.32
CA GLU A 273 -14.31 -27.75 5.91
C GLU A 273 -15.26 -26.57 5.69
N ALA A 274 -16.20 -26.35 6.61
CA ALA A 274 -17.06 -25.16 6.61
C ALA A 274 -16.26 -23.86 6.75
N HIS A 275 -15.24 -23.82 7.61
CA HIS A 275 -14.34 -22.68 7.72
C HIS A 275 -13.61 -22.40 6.39
N GLU A 276 -13.03 -23.44 5.78
CA GLU A 276 -12.30 -23.34 4.52
C GLU A 276 -13.20 -22.86 3.38
N SER A 277 -14.47 -23.28 3.34
CA SER A 277 -15.46 -22.79 2.37
C SER A 277 -15.78 -21.30 2.55
N LEU A 278 -15.79 -20.79 3.79
CA LEU A 278 -16.12 -19.40 4.10
C LEU A 278 -14.92 -18.44 3.95
N GLU A 279 -13.68 -18.92 4.07
CA GLU A 279 -12.46 -18.08 4.04
C GLU A 279 -12.36 -17.17 2.79
N PRO A 280 -12.67 -17.63 1.55
CA PRO A 280 -12.52 -16.81 0.34
C PRO A 280 -13.43 -15.58 0.30
N ILE A 281 -14.53 -15.57 1.06
CA ILE A 281 -15.51 -14.47 1.06
C ILE A 281 -14.86 -13.14 1.45
N ARG A 282 -13.94 -13.13 2.42
CA ARG A 282 -13.21 -11.93 2.85
C ARG A 282 -12.49 -11.27 1.68
N SER A 283 -11.68 -12.02 0.94
CA SER A 283 -10.92 -11.49 -0.20
C SER A 283 -11.83 -11.14 -1.38
N LEU A 284 -12.93 -11.87 -1.59
CA LEU A 284 -13.93 -11.53 -2.61
C LEU A 284 -14.58 -10.16 -2.36
N MET A 285 -14.95 -9.88 -1.11
CA MET A 285 -15.52 -8.59 -0.72
C MET A 285 -14.48 -7.47 -0.79
N ALA A 286 -13.25 -7.71 -0.33
CA ALA A 286 -12.17 -6.72 -0.41
C ALA A 286 -11.85 -6.31 -1.86
N HIS A 287 -11.65 -7.28 -2.75
CA HIS A 287 -11.42 -6.97 -4.17
C HIS A 287 -12.61 -6.29 -4.84
N THR A 288 -13.85 -6.60 -4.40
CA THR A 288 -15.05 -5.92 -4.91
C THR A 288 -15.06 -4.46 -4.50
N ARG A 289 -14.81 -4.16 -3.22
CA ARG A 289 -14.73 -2.78 -2.75
C ARG A 289 -13.60 -2.02 -3.44
N GLN A 290 -12.41 -2.60 -3.51
CA GLN A 290 -11.24 -1.99 -4.15
C GLN A 290 -11.49 -1.61 -5.62
N ARG A 291 -11.99 -2.55 -6.45
CA ARG A 291 -12.23 -2.26 -7.88
C ARG A 291 -13.39 -1.29 -8.14
N ASN A 292 -14.23 -1.06 -7.13
CA ASN A 292 -15.31 -0.06 -7.17
C ASN A 292 -14.93 1.24 -6.44
N GLY A 293 -13.65 1.46 -6.12
CA GLY A 293 -13.17 2.69 -5.45
C GLY A 293 -13.72 2.88 -4.04
N ILE A 294 -14.14 1.80 -3.38
CA ILE A 294 -14.63 1.82 -2.02
C ILE A 294 -13.46 1.51 -1.10
N GLU A 295 -13.17 2.48 -0.24
CA GLU A 295 -12.19 2.29 0.83
C GLU A 295 -12.91 1.84 2.08
N TYR A 296 -12.36 0.80 2.69
CA TYR A 296 -12.98 0.16 3.83
C TYR A 296 -11.91 -0.46 4.74
N PRO A 297 -11.97 -0.25 6.06
CA PRO A 297 -10.89 -0.66 6.97
C PRO A 297 -10.51 -2.16 6.92
N LEU A 298 -11.48 -3.06 6.74
CA LEU A 298 -11.18 -4.49 6.67
C LEU A 298 -10.38 -4.88 5.42
N ASP A 299 -10.36 -4.06 4.38
CA ASP A 299 -9.60 -4.36 3.17
C ASP A 299 -8.09 -4.23 3.44
N LEU A 300 -7.69 -3.29 4.31
CA LEU A 300 -6.32 -3.18 4.81
C LEU A 300 -5.93 -4.40 5.66
N LEU A 301 -6.87 -4.88 6.49
CA LEU A 301 -6.67 -6.10 7.30
C LEU A 301 -6.59 -7.36 6.42
N ALA A 302 -7.38 -7.44 5.34
CA ALA A 302 -7.33 -8.54 4.39
C ALA A 302 -6.00 -8.57 3.64
N ALA A 303 -5.50 -7.41 3.17
CA ALA A 303 -4.19 -7.31 2.52
C ALA A 303 -3.06 -7.78 3.46
N PHE A 304 -3.06 -7.29 4.71
CA PHE A 304 -2.11 -7.74 5.72
C PHE A 304 -2.21 -9.25 5.98
N HIS A 305 -3.43 -9.78 6.11
CA HIS A 305 -3.67 -11.20 6.35
C HIS A 305 -3.06 -12.07 5.25
N ASP A 306 -3.26 -11.71 3.99
CA ASP A 306 -2.76 -12.49 2.85
C ASP A 306 -1.23 -12.57 2.89
N THR A 307 -0.54 -11.47 3.21
CA THR A 307 0.92 -11.47 3.41
C THR A 307 1.33 -12.22 4.67
N MET A 308 0.59 -12.06 5.78
CA MET A 308 0.85 -12.73 7.04
C MET A 308 0.78 -14.25 6.90
N GLU A 309 -0.18 -14.78 6.12
CA GLU A 309 -0.32 -16.22 5.90
C GLU A 309 0.89 -16.82 5.15
N LEU A 310 1.58 -16.05 4.30
CA LEU A 310 2.85 -16.48 3.69
C LEU A 310 3.97 -16.68 4.72
N ILE A 311 3.84 -16.10 5.90
CA ILE A 311 4.77 -16.27 7.03
C ILE A 311 4.28 -17.39 7.95
N VAL A 312 3.01 -17.31 8.35
CA VAL A 312 2.43 -18.16 9.39
C VAL A 312 2.27 -19.60 8.92
N LYS A 313 1.76 -19.85 7.70
CA LYS A 313 1.53 -21.20 7.18
C LYS A 313 2.82 -22.03 7.13
N PRO A 314 3.91 -21.57 6.48
CA PRO A 314 5.17 -22.31 6.50
C PRO A 314 5.72 -22.48 7.92
N ALA A 315 5.61 -21.45 8.77
CA ALA A 315 6.11 -21.51 10.14
C ALA A 315 5.42 -22.59 11.00
N MET A 316 4.21 -23.05 10.66
CA MET A 316 3.57 -24.17 11.37
C MET A 316 4.34 -25.48 11.25
N GLU A 317 5.03 -25.69 10.13
CA GLU A 317 5.73 -26.94 9.82
C GLU A 317 7.24 -26.86 10.10
N LEU A 318 7.78 -25.64 10.23
CA LEU A 318 9.21 -25.43 10.50
C LEU A 318 9.56 -25.64 11.98
N THR A 319 10.77 -26.12 12.23
CA THR A 319 11.42 -26.14 13.55
C THR A 319 12.71 -25.32 13.49
N PRO A 320 13.32 -24.94 14.63
CA PRO A 320 14.60 -24.23 14.61
C PRO A 320 15.71 -24.99 13.86
N GLU A 321 15.63 -26.32 13.86
CA GLU A 321 16.58 -27.23 13.20
C GLU A 321 16.35 -27.30 11.68
N THR A 322 15.11 -27.22 11.22
CA THR A 322 14.74 -27.28 9.79
C THR A 322 14.66 -25.91 9.12
N LEU A 323 14.81 -24.82 9.88
CA LEU A 323 14.81 -23.45 9.37
C LEU A 323 16.18 -23.13 8.75
N GLU A 324 16.24 -23.07 7.42
CA GLU A 324 17.45 -22.71 6.66
C GLU A 324 17.41 -21.24 6.21
N ASP A 325 18.53 -20.76 5.69
CA ASP A 325 18.70 -19.35 5.33
C ASP A 325 17.74 -18.89 4.24
N GLU A 326 17.33 -19.80 3.34
CA GLU A 326 16.34 -19.54 2.30
C GLU A 326 14.96 -19.25 2.90
N GLN A 327 14.48 -20.07 3.85
CA GLN A 327 13.21 -19.81 4.52
C GLN A 327 13.28 -18.53 5.36
N ILE A 328 14.42 -18.24 5.99
CA ILE A 328 14.62 -16.97 6.72
C ILE A 328 14.52 -15.77 5.76
N ASP A 329 15.07 -15.87 4.55
CA ASP A 329 14.96 -14.81 3.53
C ASP A 329 13.52 -14.60 3.07
N VAL A 330 12.77 -15.68 2.84
CA VAL A 330 11.33 -15.61 2.52
C VAL A 330 10.54 -14.94 3.65
N ILE A 331 10.73 -15.38 4.89
CA ILE A 331 10.07 -14.80 6.07
C ILE A 331 10.44 -13.33 6.22
N ARG A 332 11.70 -12.95 5.98
CA ARG A 332 12.17 -11.55 6.06
C ARG A 332 11.49 -10.65 5.04
N LYS A 333 11.41 -11.09 3.78
CA LYS A 333 10.74 -10.34 2.71
C LYS A 333 9.25 -10.17 3.00
N ALA A 334 8.57 -11.25 3.38
CA ALA A 334 7.16 -11.21 3.72
C ALA A 334 6.91 -10.34 4.97
N CYS A 335 7.75 -10.41 5.99
CA CYS A 335 7.64 -9.59 7.21
C CYS A 335 7.83 -8.09 6.92
N ALA A 336 8.74 -7.73 6.02
CA ALA A 336 8.90 -6.35 5.57
C ALA A 336 7.64 -5.83 4.85
N LYS A 337 7.06 -6.63 3.94
CA LYS A 337 5.78 -6.31 3.28
C LYS A 337 4.63 -6.17 4.28
N ALA A 338 4.49 -7.14 5.20
CA ALA A 338 3.46 -7.13 6.23
C ALA A 338 3.57 -5.90 7.14
N SER A 339 4.79 -5.46 7.46
CA SER A 339 5.03 -4.24 8.24
C SER A 339 4.57 -2.96 7.52
N ALA A 340 4.77 -2.89 6.20
CA ALA A 340 4.35 -1.76 5.38
C ALA A 340 2.82 -1.74 5.21
N GLU A 341 2.19 -2.90 4.98
CA GLU A 341 0.73 -3.03 4.96
C GLU A 341 0.11 -2.67 6.31
N TRP A 342 0.74 -3.07 7.41
CA TRP A 342 0.26 -2.72 8.76
C TRP A 342 0.35 -1.22 9.05
N GLN A 343 1.32 -0.52 8.47
CA GLN A 343 1.43 0.93 8.60
C GLN A 343 0.20 1.62 8.02
N ALA A 344 -0.38 1.11 6.93
CA ALA A 344 -1.62 1.64 6.38
C ALA A 344 -2.81 1.48 7.35
N VAL A 345 -2.86 0.38 8.11
CA VAL A 345 -3.89 0.14 9.15
C VAL A 345 -3.77 1.19 10.26
N GLU A 346 -2.54 1.47 10.72
CA GLU A 346 -2.26 2.49 11.75
C GLU A 346 -2.64 3.90 11.26
N GLU A 347 -2.35 4.22 9.99
CA GLU A 347 -2.64 5.52 9.38
C GLU A 347 -4.12 5.74 9.03
N ALA A 348 -4.93 4.67 8.97
CA ALA A 348 -6.34 4.77 8.57
C ALA A 348 -7.24 5.51 9.58
N HIS A 349 -6.79 5.70 10.83
CA HIS A 349 -7.51 6.42 11.91
C HIS A 349 -9.01 6.11 11.96
N VAL A 350 -9.34 4.81 12.03
CA VAL A 350 -10.73 4.32 11.97
C VAL A 350 -11.54 4.83 13.16
N ASP A 351 -12.69 5.45 12.89
CA ASP A 351 -13.71 5.73 13.89
C ASP A 351 -14.61 4.49 14.05
N VAL A 352 -14.52 3.84 15.21
CA VAL A 352 -15.28 2.61 15.46
C VAL A 352 -16.79 2.82 15.48
N ARG A 353 -17.28 4.07 15.61
CA ARG A 353 -18.71 4.38 15.54
C ARG A 353 -19.29 4.11 14.15
N HIS A 354 -18.50 4.30 13.09
CA HIS A 354 -18.91 3.93 11.73
C HIS A 354 -19.02 2.42 11.53
N LEU A 355 -18.38 1.63 12.40
CA LEU A 355 -18.47 0.16 12.44
C LEU A 355 -19.61 -0.35 13.34
N GLY A 356 -20.46 0.56 13.85
CA GLY A 356 -21.54 0.23 14.77
C GLY A 356 -21.06 -0.20 16.16
N LYS A 357 -19.88 0.27 16.59
CA LYS A 357 -19.34 0.07 17.95
C LYS A 357 -19.53 1.32 18.81
N ALA A 358 -19.43 1.16 20.13
CA ALA A 358 -19.57 2.28 21.05
C ALA A 358 -18.30 3.15 21.00
N GLN A 359 -18.42 4.44 21.33
CA GLN A 359 -17.25 5.33 21.42
C GLN A 359 -16.21 4.83 22.44
N GLY A 360 -16.66 4.17 23.51
CA GLY A 360 -15.79 3.53 24.50
C GLY A 360 -14.96 2.36 23.96
N ASP A 361 -15.32 1.80 22.79
CA ASP A 361 -14.56 0.73 22.14
C ASP A 361 -13.35 1.24 21.35
N GLN A 362 -13.21 2.56 21.15
CA GLN A 362 -12.12 3.15 20.38
C GLN A 362 -10.75 2.78 20.97
N ASP A 363 -10.58 2.88 22.30
CA ASP A 363 -9.33 2.55 22.97
C ASP A 363 -9.01 1.05 22.86
N LYS A 364 -10.02 0.19 22.96
CA LYS A 364 -9.89 -1.27 22.79
C LYS A 364 -9.42 -1.61 21.38
N PHE A 365 -10.00 -0.96 20.36
CA PHE A 365 -9.58 -1.11 18.97
C PHE A 365 -8.12 -0.69 18.77
N GLN A 366 -7.73 0.50 19.27
CA GLN A 366 -6.36 0.99 19.16
C GLN A 366 -5.34 0.08 19.86
N GLN A 367 -5.69 -0.46 21.03
CA GLN A 367 -4.84 -1.44 21.72
C GLN A 367 -4.62 -2.72 20.91
N MET A 368 -5.65 -3.20 20.20
CA MET A 368 -5.52 -4.36 19.32
C MET A 368 -4.62 -4.04 18.10
N VAL A 369 -4.72 -2.82 17.55
CA VAL A 369 -3.85 -2.37 16.46
C VAL A 369 -2.38 -2.34 16.91
N ILE A 370 -2.12 -1.76 18.09
CA ILE A 370 -0.78 -1.71 18.71
C ILE A 370 -0.24 -3.12 18.99
N ALA A 371 -1.09 -4.03 19.48
CA ALA A 371 -0.67 -5.39 19.79
C ALA A 371 -0.13 -6.14 18.56
N GLN A 372 -0.75 -5.95 17.40
CA GLN A 372 -0.25 -6.54 16.15
C GLN A 372 1.08 -5.91 15.71
N ARG A 373 1.22 -4.57 15.81
CA ARG A 373 2.50 -3.88 15.53
C ARG A 373 3.63 -4.45 16.39
N HIS A 374 3.37 -4.67 17.68
CA HIS A 374 4.35 -5.31 18.57
C HIS A 374 4.72 -6.72 18.12
N ALA A 375 3.77 -7.53 17.63
CA ALA A 375 4.06 -8.86 17.10
C ALA A 375 4.95 -8.81 15.84
N ILE A 376 4.69 -7.87 14.93
CA ILE A 376 5.51 -7.64 13.73
C ILE A 376 6.93 -7.24 14.12
N VAL A 377 7.08 -6.26 15.02
CA VAL A 377 8.40 -5.79 15.48
C VAL A 377 9.18 -6.90 16.17
N ALA A 378 8.52 -7.73 16.99
CA ALA A 378 9.17 -8.87 17.64
C ALA A 378 9.71 -9.89 16.62
N LEU A 379 8.99 -10.14 15.52
CA LEU A 379 9.49 -10.99 14.43
C LEU A 379 10.68 -10.34 13.71
N GLN A 380 10.61 -9.04 13.40
CA GLN A 380 11.73 -8.31 12.78
C GLN A 380 13.01 -8.37 13.63
N GLN A 381 12.86 -8.24 14.96
CA GLN A 381 13.97 -8.37 15.90
C GLN A 381 14.56 -9.78 15.89
N ALA A 382 13.72 -10.82 15.92
CA ALA A 382 14.17 -12.21 15.85
C ALA A 382 14.93 -12.54 14.55
N ILE A 383 14.47 -11.99 13.42
CA ILE A 383 15.15 -12.13 12.12
C ILE A 383 16.51 -11.43 12.16
N THR A 384 16.57 -10.23 12.74
CA THR A 384 17.81 -9.45 12.84
C THR A 384 18.84 -10.11 13.74
N SER A 385 18.40 -10.74 14.84
CA SER A 385 19.27 -11.48 15.75
C SER A 385 19.63 -12.88 15.26
N GLN A 386 19.08 -13.32 14.12
CA GLN A 386 19.23 -14.68 13.57
C GLN A 386 18.87 -15.79 14.57
N ASP A 387 17.99 -15.50 15.53
CA ASP A 387 17.55 -16.47 16.53
C ASP A 387 16.47 -17.36 15.90
N LYS A 388 16.86 -18.54 15.40
CA LYS A 388 15.95 -19.47 14.71
C LYS A 388 14.76 -19.88 15.57
N GLN A 389 14.96 -20.05 16.88
CA GLN A 389 13.90 -20.39 17.81
C GLN A 389 12.89 -19.24 17.93
N ALA A 390 13.38 -18.01 18.12
CA ALA A 390 12.54 -16.84 18.16
C ALA A 390 11.85 -16.59 16.81
N ILE A 391 12.51 -16.79 15.66
CA ILE A 391 11.91 -16.59 14.34
C ILE A 391 10.68 -17.48 14.18
N VAL A 392 10.81 -18.79 14.43
CA VAL A 392 9.68 -19.73 14.35
C VAL A 392 8.58 -19.28 15.32
N GLN A 393 8.91 -19.04 16.60
CA GLN A 393 7.92 -18.66 17.60
C GLN A 393 7.17 -17.36 17.25
N ARG A 394 7.88 -16.33 16.81
CA ARG A 394 7.30 -15.01 16.49
C ARG A 394 6.55 -15.02 15.17
N ALA A 395 6.98 -15.80 14.19
CA ALA A 395 6.23 -16.02 12.94
C ALA A 395 4.85 -16.62 13.23
N ARG A 396 4.78 -17.67 14.05
CA ARG A 396 3.50 -18.24 14.53
C ARG A 396 2.68 -17.22 15.35
N GLY A 397 3.37 -16.40 16.13
CA GLY A 397 2.80 -15.37 17.00
C GLY A 397 2.15 -14.18 16.29
N LEU A 398 2.22 -14.08 14.96
CA LEU A 398 1.53 -13.02 14.22
C LEU A 398 0.00 -13.20 14.17
N LYS A 399 -0.48 -14.45 14.14
CA LYS A 399 -1.90 -14.77 13.91
C LYS A 399 -2.83 -14.43 15.09
N PRO A 400 -2.46 -14.67 16.37
CA PRO A 400 -3.36 -14.40 17.49
C PRO A 400 -3.80 -12.93 17.64
N PRO A 401 -2.91 -11.92 17.64
CA PRO A 401 -3.35 -10.52 17.72
C PRO A 401 -4.20 -10.10 16.52
N PHE A 402 -3.90 -10.63 15.33
CA PHE A 402 -4.67 -10.35 14.12
C PHE A 402 -6.08 -10.90 14.24
N ALA A 403 -6.22 -12.17 14.64
CA ALA A 403 -7.52 -12.81 14.83
C ALA A 403 -8.38 -12.05 15.84
N LYS A 404 -7.77 -11.58 16.94
CA LYS A 404 -8.46 -10.75 17.95
C LYS A 404 -8.97 -9.43 17.38
N LEU A 405 -8.17 -8.72 16.59
CA LEU A 405 -8.61 -7.50 15.91
C LEU A 405 -9.68 -7.79 14.86
N TYR A 406 -9.53 -8.85 14.07
CA TYR A 406 -10.49 -9.20 13.04
C TYR A 406 -11.88 -9.55 13.63
N MET A 407 -11.89 -10.32 14.73
CA MET A 407 -13.12 -10.65 15.47
C MET A 407 -13.81 -9.43 16.09
N PHE A 408 -13.09 -8.32 16.33
CA PHE A 408 -13.69 -7.08 16.83
C PHE A 408 -14.81 -6.57 15.91
N PHE A 409 -14.73 -6.82 14.61
CA PHE A 409 -15.74 -6.40 13.62
C PHE A 409 -16.97 -7.31 13.60
N GLY A 410 -16.89 -8.50 14.21
CA GLY A 410 -18.02 -9.41 14.40
C GLY A 410 -18.94 -9.00 15.55
N GLU A 411 -20.10 -9.65 15.62
CA GLU A 411 -21.07 -9.55 16.71
C GLU A 411 -21.27 -10.89 17.44
N GLY A 412 -21.57 -10.87 18.73
CA GLY A 412 -21.94 -12.08 19.48
C GLY A 412 -20.80 -13.10 19.70
N LEU A 413 -19.54 -12.65 19.64
CA LEU A 413 -18.35 -13.46 19.89
C LEU A 413 -17.83 -13.40 21.34
N GLU A 414 -18.54 -12.68 22.23
CA GLU A 414 -18.21 -12.58 23.66
C GLU A 414 -18.65 -13.81 24.47
#